data_AF-M1MCK2-F1
#
_entry.id   AF-M1MCK2-F1
#
_cell.length_a   1.000
_cell.length_b   1.000
_cell.length_c   1.000
_cell.angle_alpha   90.00
_cell.angle_beta   90.00
_cell.angle_gamma   90.00
#
_symmetry.space_group_name_H-M   'P 1'
#
loop_
_entity.id
_entity.type
_entity.pdbx_description
1 polymer ?
#
loop_
_entity_poly.entity_id
_entity_poly.type
_entity_poly.pdbx_seq_one_letter_code
_entity_poly.pdbx_strand_id
1 'polypeptide(L)'
;MRIRLKGFLQLASMVIVTLIMFGNVQVASASTEIQNNRELQYGAWIGSWPTAQGLTDFQNLQQRHLDVVNMFIDWNTDFDHIKPNFDAIYANNSIASLTWEAHGLSNADIRDGKKDNYIRQMAKDIKAYNKRMIIRLFHEANGNWYAWAVGDSKINTNETYVAAFRHVVDIFRQEGAANVKWDFNVNASSVGQGASYLGHYPGDDYVDIISIDGYNWGTTQSWSSWQSFDQIFSQAYNALKIKNKPMAISEFSSAEKGGDKAKWYEDAFNNIRSEKYNLINTVVCFNENKETDWRINSSESALEAFKKAINLGKSSNVEPEVRLGDVNDDGSKDAMDYIALQKYIMDSSNTINTKNADINGDNRINTGDLFVLKKLILE
;
A
#
# COMPACT_ATOMS: atom_id res chain seq x y z
N MET A 1 53.53 -64.91 0.78
CA MET A 1 53.23 -66.13 -0.01
C MET A 1 52.30 -65.74 -1.16
N ARG A 2 52.83 -65.66 -2.40
CA ARG A 2 52.07 -65.40 -3.62
C ARG A 2 51.50 -66.72 -4.15
N ILE A 3 50.20 -66.84 -4.42
CA ILE A 3 49.63 -67.60 -5.56
C ILE A 3 48.28 -66.97 -5.97
N ARG A 4 48.10 -66.78 -7.28
CA ARG A 4 46.92 -66.31 -8.03
C ARG A 4 45.97 -67.49 -8.32
N LEU A 5 44.70 -67.24 -8.67
CA LEU A 5 44.13 -67.77 -9.93
C LEU A 5 42.91 -66.97 -10.41
N LYS A 6 42.78 -66.87 -11.73
CA LYS A 6 41.79 -66.12 -12.54
C LYS A 6 40.55 -66.97 -12.84
N GLY A 7 39.44 -66.32 -13.20
CA GLY A 7 38.35 -66.95 -13.98
C GLY A 7 37.20 -66.00 -14.28
N PHE A 8 37.07 -65.58 -15.55
CA PHE A 8 35.99 -64.77 -16.14
C PHE A 8 35.01 -65.72 -16.87
N LEU A 9 33.70 -65.49 -16.83
CA LEU A 9 32.76 -65.78 -17.94
C LEU A 9 31.40 -65.07 -17.75
N GLN A 10 30.83 -64.60 -18.87
CA GLN A 10 29.74 -63.62 -19.04
C GLN A 10 28.31 -64.21 -19.07
N LEU A 11 27.36 -63.33 -18.68
CA LEU A 11 25.98 -63.08 -19.20
C LEU A 11 25.03 -64.24 -19.58
N ALA A 12 23.83 -64.21 -18.98
CA ALA A 12 22.57 -64.48 -19.68
C ALA A 12 21.42 -63.66 -19.06
N SER A 13 20.76 -62.89 -19.91
CA SER A 13 19.60 -62.03 -19.64
C SER A 13 18.32 -62.84 -19.42
N MET A 14 17.41 -62.37 -18.57
CA MET A 14 16.03 -62.86 -18.52
C MET A 14 15.05 -61.70 -18.63
N VAL A 15 14.23 -61.77 -19.67
CA VAL A 15 13.19 -60.82 -20.08
C VAL A 15 11.92 -61.13 -19.30
N ILE A 16 11.26 -60.10 -18.75
CA ILE A 16 9.84 -60.12 -18.43
C ILE A 16 9.18 -58.99 -19.21
N VAL A 17 8.22 -59.38 -20.05
CA VAL A 17 7.36 -58.49 -20.82
C VAL A 17 6.20 -58.05 -19.92
N THR A 18 5.96 -56.74 -19.83
CA THR A 18 4.68 -56.21 -19.36
C THR A 18 4.17 -55.18 -20.36
N LEU A 19 2.95 -55.42 -20.85
CA LEU A 19 2.21 -54.61 -21.81
C LEU A 19 2.05 -53.16 -21.36
N ILE A 20 2.26 -52.23 -22.29
CA ILE A 20 2.02 -50.79 -22.14
C ILE A 20 0.54 -50.51 -22.45
N MET A 21 -0.19 -50.01 -21.46
CA MET A 21 -1.45 -49.28 -21.64
C MET A 21 -1.12 -47.78 -21.59
N PHE A 22 -1.21 -47.08 -22.72
CA PHE A 22 -1.15 -45.62 -22.76
C PHE A 22 -2.46 -45.04 -22.25
N GLY A 23 -2.54 -44.77 -20.94
CA GLY A 23 -3.51 -43.83 -20.39
C GLY A 23 -2.95 -42.42 -20.51
N ASN A 24 -3.59 -41.58 -21.33
CA ASN A 24 -3.34 -40.13 -21.35
C ASN A 24 -3.72 -39.54 -19.99
N VAL A 25 -2.76 -39.51 -19.06
CA VAL A 25 -2.86 -38.63 -17.90
C VAL A 25 -2.45 -37.26 -18.41
N GLN A 26 -3.46 -36.46 -18.73
CA GLN A 26 -3.31 -35.00 -18.76
C GLN A 26 -2.90 -34.60 -17.35
N VAL A 27 -1.59 -34.45 -17.13
CA VAL A 27 -1.08 -33.68 -16.02
C VAL A 27 -1.48 -32.25 -16.34
N ALA A 28 -2.65 -31.84 -15.85
CA ALA A 28 -2.98 -30.44 -15.78
C ALA A 28 -1.82 -29.79 -15.02
N SER A 29 -1.05 -28.98 -15.75
CA SER A 29 -0.10 -28.08 -15.14
C SER A 29 -0.88 -27.26 -14.12
N ALA A 30 -0.64 -27.50 -12.83
CA ALA A 30 -0.96 -26.54 -11.80
C ALA A 30 -0.03 -25.34 -12.02
N SER A 31 -0.37 -24.53 -13.03
CA SER A 31 0.16 -23.19 -13.18
C SER A 31 -0.37 -22.37 -12.01
N THR A 32 0.50 -22.13 -11.04
CA THR A 32 0.63 -20.81 -10.39
C THR A 32 -0.67 -20.16 -9.95
N GLU A 33 -1.33 -20.72 -8.95
CA GLU A 33 -2.21 -19.95 -8.04
C GLU A 33 -1.85 -20.28 -6.59
N ILE A 34 -0.62 -19.94 -6.20
CA ILE A 34 -0.47 -19.36 -4.87
C ILE A 34 -0.89 -17.90 -5.07
N GLN A 35 -2.19 -17.61 -4.96
CA GLN A 35 -2.59 -16.26 -4.59
C GLN A 35 -1.97 -16.04 -3.21
N ASN A 36 -0.80 -15.40 -3.19
CA ASN A 36 -0.27 -14.86 -1.96
C ASN A 36 -1.35 -13.93 -1.41
N ASN A 37 -2.04 -14.39 -0.37
CA ASN A 37 -3.11 -13.67 0.31
C ASN A 37 -2.49 -12.57 1.19
N ARG A 38 -1.63 -11.77 0.56
CA ARG A 38 -0.89 -10.68 1.15
C ARG A 38 -1.82 -9.49 1.19
N GLU A 39 -2.22 -9.14 2.40
CA GLU A 39 -3.03 -7.97 2.63
C GLU A 39 -2.17 -6.71 2.41
N LEU A 40 -2.46 -5.99 1.33
CA LEU A 40 -1.83 -4.70 1.02
C LEU A 40 -2.57 -3.61 1.79
N GLN A 41 -1.82 -2.83 2.58
CA GLN A 41 -2.33 -1.65 3.27
C GLN A 41 -2.24 -0.43 2.35
N TYR A 42 -3.30 0.37 2.30
CA TYR A 42 -3.38 1.56 1.48
C TYR A 42 -3.40 2.80 2.37
N GLY A 43 -2.51 3.73 2.08
CA GLY A 43 -2.42 4.97 2.81
C GLY A 43 -2.27 6.20 1.92
N ALA A 44 -2.26 7.36 2.55
CA ALA A 44 -2.01 8.61 1.87
C ALA A 44 -1.44 9.68 2.81
N TRP A 45 -0.62 10.56 2.24
CA TRP A 45 -0.61 11.97 2.62
C TRP A 45 -1.76 12.65 1.86
N ILE A 46 -2.72 13.23 2.58
CA ILE A 46 -3.96 13.74 1.98
C ILE A 46 -3.86 15.17 1.44
N GLY A 47 -2.66 15.77 1.45
CA GLY A 47 -2.41 17.15 1.01
C GLY A 47 -2.61 18.21 2.10
N SER A 48 -2.95 17.78 3.33
CA SER A 48 -3.04 18.64 4.50
C SER A 48 -2.89 17.81 5.78
N TRP A 49 -2.65 18.48 6.91
CA TRP A 49 -2.64 17.80 8.21
C TRP A 49 -3.98 17.11 8.47
N PRO A 50 -3.97 15.83 8.87
CA PRO A 50 -5.18 15.01 8.87
C PRO A 50 -6.14 15.45 9.97
N THR A 51 -7.34 15.87 9.56
CA THR A 51 -8.47 16.13 10.45
C THR A 51 -9.54 15.05 10.21
N ALA A 52 -10.49 14.88 11.14
CA ALA A 52 -11.58 13.91 10.94
C ALA A 52 -12.35 14.14 9.63
N GLN A 53 -12.60 15.42 9.29
CA GLN A 53 -13.25 15.78 8.03
C GLN A 53 -12.33 15.48 6.83
N GLY A 54 -11.06 15.88 6.88
CA GLY A 54 -10.12 15.63 5.77
C GLY A 54 -9.93 14.13 5.47
N LEU A 55 -9.91 13.28 6.50
CA LEU A 55 -9.89 11.83 6.34
C LEU A 55 -11.19 11.32 5.70
N THR A 56 -12.34 11.79 6.17
CA THR A 56 -13.65 11.43 5.60
C THR A 56 -13.73 11.82 4.12
N ASP A 57 -13.34 13.05 3.79
CA ASP A 57 -13.36 13.58 2.42
C ASP A 57 -12.45 12.77 1.49
N PHE A 58 -11.22 12.46 1.95
CA PHE A 58 -10.29 11.69 1.15
C PHE A 58 -10.75 10.24 0.95
N GLN A 59 -11.30 9.60 1.99
CA GLN A 59 -11.84 8.24 1.88
C GLN A 59 -13.06 8.17 0.95
N ASN A 60 -13.93 9.19 0.98
CA ASN A 60 -15.02 9.35 0.02
C ASN A 60 -14.50 9.54 -1.40
N LEU A 61 -13.44 10.34 -1.57
CA LEU A 61 -12.80 10.56 -2.87
C LEU A 61 -12.24 9.27 -3.46
N GLN A 62 -11.47 8.49 -2.69
CA GLN A 62 -10.85 7.25 -3.17
C GLN A 62 -11.75 6.01 -3.07
N GLN A 63 -12.92 6.13 -2.44
CA GLN A 63 -13.86 5.03 -2.16
C GLN A 63 -13.22 3.84 -1.42
N ARG A 64 -12.33 4.15 -0.47
CA ARG A 64 -11.63 3.15 0.33
C ARG A 64 -11.19 3.75 1.66
N HIS A 65 -11.23 2.91 2.69
CA HIS A 65 -10.59 3.16 3.98
C HIS A 65 -9.09 3.47 3.82
N LEU A 66 -8.56 4.40 4.62
CA LEU A 66 -7.13 4.60 4.78
C LEU A 66 -6.60 3.70 5.90
N ASP A 67 -5.81 2.70 5.57
CA ASP A 67 -5.16 1.83 6.55
C ASP A 67 -4.02 2.58 7.27
N VAL A 68 -3.29 3.42 6.53
CA VAL A 68 -2.18 4.24 7.02
C VAL A 68 -2.38 5.70 6.61
N VAL A 69 -2.19 6.63 7.54
CA VAL A 69 -2.25 8.07 7.25
C VAL A 69 -0.87 8.65 7.48
N ASN A 70 -0.26 9.20 6.44
CA ASN A 70 1.04 9.87 6.54
C ASN A 70 0.86 11.36 6.85
N MET A 71 1.72 11.92 7.69
CA MET A 71 1.86 13.35 7.89
C MET A 71 3.31 13.74 8.16
N PHE A 72 3.62 15.02 7.95
CA PHE A 72 4.97 15.57 8.09
C PHE A 72 5.00 16.61 9.20
N ILE A 73 6.03 16.55 10.05
CA ILE A 73 6.31 17.57 11.07
C ILE A 73 7.81 17.83 11.12
N ASP A 74 8.18 19.01 11.61
CA ASP A 74 9.58 19.34 11.91
C ASP A 74 9.96 19.03 13.37
N TRP A 75 11.25 19.17 13.68
CA TRP A 75 11.81 19.01 15.04
C TRP A 75 11.64 20.24 15.96
N ASN A 76 10.67 21.11 15.65
CA ASN A 76 10.21 22.20 16.50
C ASN A 76 8.72 22.06 16.86
N THR A 77 8.09 20.97 16.42
CA THR A 77 6.68 20.68 16.68
C THR A 77 6.57 19.70 17.84
N ASP A 78 5.93 20.13 18.93
CA ASP A 78 5.68 19.30 20.11
C ASP A 78 4.47 18.38 19.91
N PHE A 79 4.42 17.27 20.67
CA PHE A 79 3.36 16.26 20.53
C PHE A 79 1.95 16.83 20.74
N ASP A 80 1.77 17.73 21.72
CA ASP A 80 0.46 18.34 22.02
C ASP A 80 -0.12 19.10 20.82
N HIS A 81 0.74 19.67 19.96
CA HIS A 81 0.30 20.40 18.78
C HIS A 81 -0.32 19.48 17.72
N ILE A 82 0.19 18.25 17.61
CA ILE A 82 -0.23 17.27 16.60
C ILE A 82 -1.13 16.17 17.16
N LYS A 83 -1.31 16.12 18.48
CA LYS A 83 -2.19 15.17 19.14
C LYS A 83 -3.61 15.18 18.55
N PRO A 84 -4.25 16.32 18.22
CA PRO A 84 -5.57 16.31 17.58
C PRO A 84 -5.59 15.58 16.22
N ASN A 85 -4.50 15.67 15.44
CA ASN A 85 -4.38 14.96 14.18
C ASN A 85 -4.24 13.45 14.39
N PHE A 86 -3.44 13.03 15.37
CA PHE A 86 -3.37 11.62 15.76
C PHE A 86 -4.72 11.11 16.29
N ASP A 87 -5.41 11.87 17.12
CA ASP A 87 -6.74 11.50 17.62
C ASP A 87 -7.71 11.25 16.46
N ALA A 88 -7.68 12.08 15.41
CA ALA A 88 -8.47 11.86 14.20
C ALA A 88 -8.08 10.58 13.45
N ILE A 89 -6.78 10.32 13.26
CA ILE A 89 -6.29 9.10 12.59
C ILE A 89 -6.74 7.84 13.32
N TYR A 90 -6.57 7.79 14.65
CA TYR A 90 -6.90 6.59 15.42
C TYR A 90 -8.42 6.44 15.64
N ALA A 91 -9.18 7.54 15.72
CA ALA A 91 -10.64 7.47 15.68
C ALA A 91 -11.16 6.94 14.34
N ASN A 92 -10.42 7.17 13.25
CA ASN A 92 -10.66 6.57 11.95
C ASN A 92 -10.14 5.12 11.84
N ASN A 93 -9.70 4.45 12.91
CA ASN A 93 -9.12 3.09 12.84
C ASN A 93 -7.96 2.96 11.84
N SER A 94 -7.18 4.02 11.65
CA SER A 94 -5.97 4.02 10.83
C SER A 94 -4.71 3.99 11.71
N ILE A 95 -3.57 3.65 11.11
CA ILE A 95 -2.25 3.77 11.74
C ILE A 95 -1.62 5.09 11.29
N ALA A 96 -1.04 5.84 12.24
CA ALA A 96 -0.28 7.03 11.90
C ALA A 96 1.13 6.67 11.39
N SER A 97 1.51 7.24 10.26
CA SER A 97 2.89 7.33 9.77
C SER A 97 3.37 8.77 9.89
N LEU A 98 4.36 9.00 10.73
CA LEU A 98 4.95 10.31 10.96
C LEU A 98 6.29 10.42 10.23
N THR A 99 6.36 11.27 9.21
CA THR A 99 7.63 11.70 8.66
C THR A 99 8.18 12.84 9.52
N TRP A 100 9.32 12.62 10.17
CA TRP A 100 9.85 13.51 11.21
C TRP A 100 11.14 14.19 10.78
N GLU A 101 11.04 15.48 10.45
CA GLU A 101 12.03 16.21 9.67
C GLU A 101 12.94 17.08 10.56
N ALA A 102 14.23 16.72 10.63
CA ALA A 102 15.24 17.43 11.43
C ALA A 102 15.84 18.64 10.69
N HIS A 103 14.98 19.54 10.23
CA HIS A 103 15.41 20.71 9.46
C HIS A 103 16.47 21.53 10.20
N GLY A 104 17.52 21.92 9.48
CA GLY A 104 18.60 22.75 10.01
C GLY A 104 19.59 22.03 10.93
N LEU A 105 19.49 20.71 11.10
CA LEU A 105 20.41 19.91 11.92
C LEU A 105 21.24 18.96 11.05
N SER A 106 22.54 18.90 11.33
CA SER A 106 23.40 17.85 10.78
C SER A 106 23.23 16.54 11.56
N ASN A 107 23.69 15.43 10.98
CA ASN A 107 23.67 14.15 11.68
C ASN A 107 24.56 14.17 12.94
N ALA A 108 25.65 14.94 12.93
CA ALA A 108 26.50 15.13 14.10
C ALA A 108 25.79 15.89 15.22
N ASP A 109 25.01 16.94 14.88
CA ASP A 109 24.22 17.69 15.86
C ASP A 109 23.23 16.81 16.62
N ILE A 110 22.61 15.87 15.90
CA ILE A 110 21.65 14.92 16.45
C ILE A 110 22.37 13.89 17.32
N ARG A 111 23.42 13.25 16.80
CA ARG A 111 24.25 12.27 17.54
C ARG A 111 24.83 12.87 18.82
N ASP A 112 25.26 14.13 18.78
CA ASP A 112 25.90 14.82 19.91
C ASP A 112 24.88 15.42 20.89
N GLY A 113 23.59 15.15 20.66
CA GLY A 113 22.53 15.37 21.62
C GLY A 113 21.93 16.78 21.66
N LYS A 114 22.12 17.61 20.61
CA LYS A 114 21.61 18.99 20.59
C LYS A 114 20.09 19.11 20.75
N LYS A 115 19.34 18.04 20.44
CA LYS A 115 17.87 17.97 20.55
C LYS A 115 17.39 16.85 21.49
N ASP A 116 18.25 16.29 22.33
CA ASP A 116 17.89 15.15 23.19
C ASP A 116 16.70 15.43 24.10
N ASN A 117 16.61 16.63 24.67
CA ASN A 117 15.47 16.99 25.53
C ASN A 117 14.15 16.96 24.74
N TYR A 118 14.16 17.47 23.51
CA TYR A 118 12.99 17.43 22.62
C TYR A 118 12.62 16.01 22.22
N ILE A 119 13.60 15.21 21.79
CA ILE A 119 13.40 13.80 21.39
C ILE A 119 12.86 12.99 22.57
N ARG A 120 13.42 13.18 23.76
CA ARG A 120 13.01 12.48 24.98
C ARG A 120 11.60 12.87 25.41
N GLN A 121 11.22 14.14 25.27
CA GLN A 121 9.87 14.59 25.55
C GLN A 121 8.87 13.97 24.57
N MET A 122 9.16 14.02 23.26
CA MET A 122 8.36 13.37 22.23
C MET A 122 8.19 11.86 22.50
N ALA A 123 9.26 11.16 22.90
CA ALA A 123 9.21 9.75 23.24
C ALA A 123 8.30 9.46 24.46
N LYS A 124 8.37 10.29 25.50
CA LYS A 124 7.49 10.18 26.68
C LYS A 124 6.02 10.40 26.32
N ASP A 125 5.74 11.40 25.50
CA ASP A 125 4.38 11.75 25.10
C ASP A 125 3.78 10.65 24.20
N ILE A 126 4.54 10.15 23.23
CA ILE A 126 4.12 9.03 22.37
C ILE A 126 3.90 7.75 23.19
N LYS A 127 4.77 7.47 24.16
CA LYS A 127 4.57 6.34 25.10
C LYS A 127 3.28 6.50 25.90
N ALA A 128 3.05 7.67 26.48
CA ALA A 128 1.86 7.96 27.27
C ALA A 128 0.59 7.88 26.42
N TYR A 129 0.67 8.29 25.15
CA TYR A 129 -0.42 8.18 24.19
C TYR A 129 -0.78 6.73 23.85
N ASN A 130 0.21 5.81 23.89
CA ASN A 130 0.04 4.36 23.85
C ASN A 130 -0.77 3.84 22.64
N LYS A 131 -0.57 4.46 21.48
CA LYS A 131 -1.06 3.97 20.18
C LYS A 131 0.10 3.54 19.29
N ARG A 132 -0.13 2.52 18.45
CA ARG A 132 0.89 2.05 17.50
C ARG A 132 1.15 3.11 16.44
N MET A 133 2.40 3.56 16.33
CA MET A 133 2.83 4.58 15.38
C MET A 133 4.00 4.09 14.55
N ILE A 134 4.07 4.52 13.28
CA ILE A 134 5.25 4.39 12.44
C ILE A 134 5.94 5.75 12.44
N ILE A 135 7.25 5.79 12.72
CA ILE A 135 8.07 6.99 12.55
C ILE A 135 9.06 6.73 11.42
N ARG A 136 8.94 7.54 10.37
CA ARG A 136 9.87 7.58 9.24
C ARG A 136 10.87 8.69 9.49
N LEU A 137 12.07 8.26 9.88
CA LEU A 137 13.10 9.13 10.44
C LEU A 137 14.15 9.46 9.38
N PHE A 138 14.44 10.75 9.19
CA PHE A 138 15.47 11.25 8.28
C PHE A 138 15.34 10.67 6.86
N HIS A 139 14.15 10.84 6.28
CA HIS A 139 13.81 10.23 5.00
C HIS A 139 14.65 10.76 3.84
N GLU A 140 14.71 9.98 2.76
CA GLU A 140 15.46 10.29 1.53
C GLU A 140 16.91 10.73 1.74
N ALA A 141 17.60 10.13 2.71
CA ALA A 141 18.98 10.51 3.03
C ALA A 141 20.00 10.14 1.92
N ASN A 142 19.59 9.31 0.95
CA ASN A 142 20.33 9.09 -0.30
C ASN A 142 20.07 10.15 -1.37
N GLY A 143 19.37 11.25 -1.06
CA GLY A 143 19.31 12.45 -1.89
C GLY A 143 20.37 13.48 -1.51
N ASN A 144 20.22 14.71 -1.99
CA ASN A 144 21.09 15.85 -1.69
C ASN A 144 20.32 17.13 -1.29
N TRP A 145 19.02 17.02 -1.02
CA TRP A 145 18.13 18.17 -0.76
C TRP A 145 17.79 18.42 0.71
N TYR A 146 18.00 17.45 1.60
CA TYR A 146 17.73 17.60 3.04
C TYR A 146 18.98 17.84 3.88
N ALA A 147 18.82 18.56 4.99
CA ALA A 147 19.90 18.92 5.91
C ALA A 147 20.63 17.71 6.53
N TRP A 148 19.96 16.55 6.61
CA TRP A 148 20.48 15.27 7.09
C TRP A 148 21.00 14.35 5.96
N ALA A 149 20.77 14.71 4.70
CA ALA A 149 21.09 13.85 3.55
C ALA A 149 22.61 13.73 3.34
N VAL A 150 23.02 12.60 2.76
CA VAL A 150 24.42 12.22 2.54
C VAL A 150 24.91 12.70 1.17
N GLY A 151 24.05 12.72 0.15
CA GLY A 151 24.42 13.11 -1.21
C GLY A 151 24.99 14.52 -1.28
N ASP A 152 26.18 14.64 -1.88
CA ASP A 152 26.96 15.89 -2.00
C ASP A 152 27.32 16.56 -0.67
N SER A 153 27.00 15.94 0.47
CA SER A 153 27.21 16.54 1.78
C SER A 153 28.68 16.49 2.17
N LYS A 154 29.15 17.59 2.76
CA LYS A 154 30.50 17.69 3.35
C LYS A 154 30.51 17.40 4.85
N ILE A 155 29.33 17.29 5.46
CA ILE A 155 29.15 17.17 6.92
C ILE A 155 28.42 15.88 7.32
N ASN A 156 27.54 15.38 6.46
CA ASN A 156 26.83 14.13 6.69
C ASN A 156 27.52 13.01 5.91
N THR A 157 27.81 11.92 6.58
CA THR A 157 28.31 10.69 5.99
C THR A 157 27.36 9.56 6.33
N ASN A 158 27.57 8.40 5.70
CA ASN A 158 26.86 7.18 6.06
C ASN A 158 26.98 6.87 7.57
N GLU A 159 28.18 7.02 8.13
CA GLU A 159 28.47 6.72 9.53
C GLU A 159 27.79 7.71 10.48
N THR A 160 27.78 9.01 10.13
CA THR A 160 27.10 10.00 10.98
C THR A 160 25.58 9.83 10.92
N TYR A 161 25.01 9.49 9.75
CA TYR A 161 23.60 9.16 9.63
C TYR A 161 23.23 7.95 10.49
N VAL A 162 23.99 6.85 10.38
CA VAL A 162 23.77 5.64 11.18
C VAL A 162 23.82 5.96 12.67
N ALA A 163 24.80 6.75 13.11
CA ALA A 163 24.91 7.16 14.51
C ALA A 163 23.72 8.03 14.97
N ALA A 164 23.28 8.98 14.16
CA ALA A 164 22.13 9.84 14.46
C ALA A 164 20.82 9.03 14.55
N PHE A 165 20.57 8.16 13.58
CA PHE A 165 19.39 7.30 13.56
C PHE A 165 19.34 6.42 14.81
N ARG A 166 20.44 5.72 15.12
CA ARG A 166 20.54 4.86 16.30
C ARG A 166 20.32 5.64 17.59
N HIS A 167 20.89 6.84 17.70
CA HIS A 167 20.74 7.69 18.88
C HIS A 167 19.27 8.04 19.18
N VAL A 168 18.50 8.45 18.15
CA VAL A 168 17.06 8.73 18.32
C VAL A 168 16.30 7.48 18.78
N VAL A 169 16.52 6.34 18.11
CA VAL A 169 15.87 5.07 18.46
C VAL A 169 16.21 4.64 19.89
N ASP A 170 17.47 4.80 20.30
CA ASP A 170 17.93 4.44 21.64
C ASP A 170 17.31 5.34 22.72
N ILE A 171 17.10 6.64 22.46
CA ILE A 171 16.35 7.52 23.37
C ILE A 171 14.92 7.01 23.55
N PHE A 172 14.22 6.69 22.44
CA PHE A 172 12.85 6.17 22.52
C PHE A 172 12.78 4.84 23.29
N ARG A 173 13.76 3.95 23.10
CA ARG A 173 13.88 2.70 23.86
C ARG A 173 14.13 2.94 25.34
N GLN A 174 15.02 3.86 25.69
CA GLN A 174 15.30 4.24 27.07
C GLN A 174 14.06 4.81 27.78
N GLU A 175 13.25 5.61 27.07
CA GLU A 175 11.98 6.10 27.61
C GLU A 175 10.89 5.03 27.66
N GLY A 176 11.08 3.90 26.97
CA GLY A 176 10.15 2.78 26.95
C GLY A 176 8.99 2.96 25.96
N ALA A 177 9.17 3.75 24.91
CA ALA A 177 8.19 3.98 23.85
C ALA A 177 8.13 2.80 22.85
N ALA A 178 7.80 1.60 23.35
CA ALA A 178 7.77 0.36 22.57
C ALA A 178 6.62 0.29 21.53
N ASN A 179 5.70 1.25 21.56
CA ASN A 179 4.59 1.39 20.61
C ASN A 179 5.00 1.99 19.26
N VAL A 180 6.26 2.38 19.08
CA VAL A 180 6.81 2.95 17.84
C VAL A 180 7.45 1.86 16.97
N LYS A 181 7.19 1.95 15.65
CA LYS A 181 7.88 1.21 14.60
C LYS A 181 8.75 2.15 13.77
N TRP A 182 9.99 1.74 13.51
CA TRP A 182 10.98 2.56 12.81
C TRP A 182 11.03 2.24 11.32
N ASP A 183 10.72 3.24 10.51
CA ASP A 183 10.78 3.17 9.04
C ASP A 183 12.08 3.82 8.54
N PHE A 184 12.97 2.99 7.99
CA PHE A 184 14.16 3.41 7.25
C PHE A 184 13.79 3.66 5.79
N ASN A 185 14.00 4.88 5.30
CA ASN A 185 13.55 5.30 3.99
C ASN A 185 14.70 5.62 3.03
N VAL A 186 14.49 5.37 1.74
CA VAL A 186 15.33 5.88 0.65
C VAL A 186 14.46 6.53 -0.43
N ASN A 187 15.00 7.54 -1.11
CA ASN A 187 14.51 7.92 -2.43
C ASN A 187 14.80 6.80 -3.43
N ALA A 188 13.93 6.61 -4.41
CA ALA A 188 14.06 5.60 -5.47
C ALA A 188 15.38 5.72 -6.24
N SER A 189 15.97 6.92 -6.30
CA SER A 189 17.30 7.19 -6.87
C SER A 189 18.27 7.68 -5.80
N SER A 190 19.51 7.20 -5.85
CA SER A 190 20.61 7.82 -5.11
C SER A 190 21.14 9.02 -5.89
N VAL A 191 21.10 10.20 -5.28
CA VAL A 191 21.46 11.48 -5.92
C VAL A 191 22.58 12.16 -5.14
N GLY A 192 23.62 12.58 -5.87
CA GLY A 192 24.80 13.23 -5.31
C GLY A 192 25.93 12.26 -4.94
N GLN A 193 27.15 12.79 -4.83
CA GLN A 193 28.33 12.02 -4.45
C GLN A 193 28.17 11.46 -3.03
N GLY A 194 28.51 10.19 -2.82
CA GLY A 194 28.42 9.52 -1.52
C GLY A 194 27.05 8.89 -1.23
N ALA A 195 26.01 9.23 -1.99
CA ALA A 195 24.70 8.60 -1.86
C ALA A 195 24.71 7.13 -2.29
N SER A 196 24.00 6.29 -1.54
CA SER A 196 23.76 4.89 -1.86
C SER A 196 22.51 4.40 -1.13
N TYR A 197 21.89 3.30 -1.57
CA TYR A 197 20.67 2.77 -0.91
C TYR A 197 20.91 2.20 0.48
N LEU A 198 22.07 1.57 0.71
CA LEU A 198 22.33 0.83 1.96
C LEU A 198 23.52 1.34 2.77
N GLY A 199 24.31 2.29 2.25
CA GLY A 199 25.48 2.80 2.97
C GLY A 199 25.10 3.38 4.34
N HIS A 200 23.96 4.06 4.42
CA HIS A 200 23.43 4.69 5.64
C HIS A 200 22.39 3.82 6.36
N TYR A 201 22.27 2.52 6.04
CA TYR A 201 21.34 1.61 6.72
C TYR A 201 21.77 1.38 8.19
N PRO A 202 20.93 1.68 9.19
CA PRO A 202 21.35 1.68 10.60
C PRO A 202 21.45 0.28 11.23
N GLY A 203 21.07 -0.77 10.50
CA GLY A 203 21.14 -2.17 10.95
C GLY A 203 19.79 -2.72 11.38
N ASP A 204 19.63 -4.04 11.28
CA ASP A 204 18.35 -4.73 11.43
C ASP A 204 17.71 -4.53 12.82
N ASP A 205 18.54 -4.35 13.85
CA ASP A 205 18.10 -4.11 15.22
C ASP A 205 17.45 -2.74 15.40
N TYR A 206 17.62 -1.81 14.46
CA TYR A 206 17.11 -0.43 14.55
C TYR A 206 15.95 -0.15 13.58
N VAL A 207 15.60 -1.11 12.72
CA VAL A 207 14.64 -0.93 11.63
C VAL A 207 13.55 -1.98 11.70
N ASP A 208 12.30 -1.53 11.72
CA ASP A 208 11.12 -2.40 11.61
C ASP A 208 10.62 -2.49 10.16
N ILE A 209 10.64 -1.37 9.43
CA ILE A 209 10.09 -1.21 8.08
C ILE A 209 11.17 -0.57 7.20
N ILE A 210 11.26 -0.98 5.94
CA ILE A 210 12.05 -0.27 4.92
C ILE A 210 11.09 0.39 3.95
N SER A 211 11.32 1.63 3.54
CA SER A 211 10.46 2.30 2.57
C SER A 211 11.21 2.94 1.42
N ILE A 212 10.47 3.13 0.32
CA ILE A 212 10.95 3.79 -0.89
C ILE A 212 9.99 4.91 -1.27
N ASP A 213 10.55 6.08 -1.56
CA ASP A 213 9.83 7.22 -2.13
C ASP A 213 10.15 7.33 -3.61
N GLY A 214 9.14 7.55 -4.47
CA GLY A 214 9.39 7.64 -5.90
C GLY A 214 8.22 8.22 -6.69
N TYR A 215 8.55 9.04 -7.67
CA TYR A 215 7.57 9.83 -8.41
C TYR A 215 7.78 9.70 -9.90
N ASN A 216 6.70 9.50 -10.66
CA ASN A 216 6.74 9.71 -12.11
C ASN A 216 6.56 11.19 -12.42
N TRP A 217 7.68 11.90 -12.54
CA TRP A 217 7.71 13.33 -12.86
C TRP A 217 7.21 13.66 -14.27
N GLY A 218 7.08 12.66 -15.15
CA GLY A 218 6.68 12.90 -16.52
C GLY A 218 7.61 13.91 -17.20
N THR A 219 7.04 14.80 -18.02
CA THR A 219 7.79 15.91 -18.65
C THR A 219 7.48 17.26 -17.97
N THR A 220 7.26 17.24 -16.65
CA THR A 220 6.94 18.46 -15.88
C THR A 220 8.18 19.30 -15.59
N GLN A 221 9.34 18.66 -15.45
CA GLN A 221 10.63 19.32 -15.22
C GLN A 221 11.51 19.23 -16.47
N SER A 222 12.47 20.15 -16.62
CA SER A 222 13.41 20.14 -17.74
C SER A 222 14.35 18.92 -17.74
N TRP A 223 14.57 18.33 -16.57
CA TRP A 223 15.43 17.16 -16.36
C TRP A 223 14.66 15.84 -16.31
N SER A 224 13.32 15.85 -16.38
CA SER A 224 12.50 14.66 -16.19
C SER A 224 11.92 14.09 -17.48
N SER A 225 11.64 12.79 -17.47
CA SER A 225 10.89 12.08 -18.51
C SER A 225 9.85 11.16 -17.88
N TRP A 226 8.87 10.73 -18.68
CA TRP A 226 7.89 9.73 -18.22
C TRP A 226 8.56 8.40 -17.88
N GLN A 227 8.24 7.86 -16.70
CA GLN A 227 8.76 6.58 -16.20
C GLN A 227 7.62 5.74 -15.64
N SER A 228 7.61 4.44 -15.95
CA SER A 228 6.71 3.49 -15.29
C SER A 228 7.10 3.29 -13.83
N PHE A 229 6.17 2.75 -13.02
CA PHE A 229 6.45 2.34 -11.64
C PHE A 229 7.70 1.45 -11.57
N ASP A 230 7.81 0.46 -12.46
CA ASP A 230 8.94 -0.46 -12.47
C ASP A 230 10.28 0.24 -12.72
N GLN A 231 10.30 1.19 -13.67
CA GLN A 231 11.49 1.98 -13.98
C GLN A 231 11.93 2.86 -12.80
N ILE A 232 11.00 3.30 -11.96
CA ILE A 232 11.29 4.12 -10.77
C ILE A 232 11.78 3.23 -9.62
N PHE A 233 11.02 2.19 -9.27
CA PHE A 233 11.18 1.49 -8.00
C PHE A 233 12.07 0.25 -8.06
N SER A 234 12.28 -0.37 -9.22
CA SER A 234 12.95 -1.67 -9.32
C SER A 234 14.39 -1.67 -8.78
N GLN A 235 15.15 -0.61 -9.01
CA GLN A 235 16.54 -0.53 -8.56
C GLN A 235 16.63 -0.48 -7.02
N ALA A 236 15.90 0.45 -6.39
CA ALA A 236 15.85 0.58 -4.94
C ALA A 236 15.29 -0.70 -4.28
N TYR A 237 14.19 -1.24 -4.80
CA TYR A 237 13.61 -2.48 -4.29
C TYR A 237 14.61 -3.64 -4.30
N ASN A 238 15.33 -3.83 -5.41
CA ASN A 238 16.31 -4.91 -5.53
C ASN A 238 17.52 -4.73 -4.60
N ALA A 239 17.95 -3.49 -4.35
CA ALA A 239 19.00 -3.21 -3.40
C ALA A 239 18.56 -3.51 -1.95
N LEU A 240 17.31 -3.19 -1.61
CA LEU A 240 16.80 -3.26 -0.25
C LEU A 240 16.24 -4.64 0.15
N LYS A 241 15.69 -5.42 -0.79
CA LYS A 241 15.04 -6.71 -0.49
C LYS A 241 15.95 -7.72 0.21
N ILE A 242 17.28 -7.58 0.08
CA ILE A 242 18.26 -8.44 0.77
C ILE A 242 18.17 -8.36 2.29
N LYS A 243 17.54 -7.29 2.83
CA LYS A 243 17.31 -7.12 4.27
C LYS A 243 16.14 -7.94 4.80
N ASN A 244 15.30 -8.48 3.91
CA ASN A 244 14.15 -9.33 4.26
C ASN A 244 13.25 -8.72 5.35
N LYS A 245 13.05 -7.39 5.31
CA LYS A 245 12.13 -6.64 6.17
C LYS A 245 10.83 -6.35 5.41
N PRO A 246 9.69 -6.17 6.10
CA PRO A 246 8.50 -5.56 5.50
C PRO A 246 8.87 -4.26 4.79
N MET A 247 8.32 -4.06 3.59
CA MET A 247 8.61 -2.88 2.79
C MET A 247 7.35 -2.03 2.57
N ALA A 248 7.52 -0.71 2.52
CA ALA A 248 6.48 0.23 2.14
C ALA A 248 6.91 1.03 0.90
N ILE A 249 5.93 1.46 0.12
CA ILE A 249 6.07 2.66 -0.71
C ILE A 249 5.51 3.80 0.15
N SER A 250 6.39 4.60 0.76
CA SER A 250 5.98 5.64 1.72
C SER A 250 5.58 6.94 1.03
N GLU A 251 6.04 7.14 -0.20
CA GLU A 251 5.54 8.17 -1.11
C GLU A 251 5.55 7.68 -2.55
N PHE A 252 4.41 7.80 -3.23
CA PHE A 252 4.39 7.74 -4.69
C PHE A 252 3.26 8.57 -5.29
N SER A 253 3.49 9.03 -6.52
CA SER A 253 2.45 9.52 -7.42
C SER A 253 3.00 9.63 -8.85
N SER A 254 2.14 10.04 -9.77
CA SER A 254 2.47 10.33 -11.16
C SER A 254 1.96 11.70 -11.57
N ALA A 255 2.72 12.40 -12.40
CA ALA A 255 2.27 13.57 -13.11
C ALA A 255 1.26 13.19 -14.21
N GLU A 256 0.48 14.16 -14.68
CA GLU A 256 -0.34 14.02 -15.90
C GLU A 256 0.49 14.20 -17.18
N LYS A 257 1.50 15.07 -17.14
CA LYS A 257 2.21 15.50 -18.33
C LYS A 257 3.26 14.48 -18.76
N GLY A 258 3.21 14.04 -20.02
CA GLY A 258 4.23 13.18 -20.64
C GLY A 258 3.80 11.73 -20.85
N GLY A 259 2.57 11.37 -20.48
CA GLY A 259 2.00 10.04 -20.66
C GLY A 259 0.56 9.96 -20.14
N ASP A 260 0.11 8.75 -19.82
CA ASP A 260 -1.24 8.48 -19.31
C ASP A 260 -1.19 8.10 -17.83
N LYS A 261 -1.60 9.02 -16.95
CA LYS A 261 -1.58 8.82 -15.50
C LYS A 261 -2.58 7.75 -15.04
N ALA A 262 -3.72 7.61 -15.71
CA ALA A 262 -4.71 6.61 -15.40
C ALA A 262 -4.14 5.20 -15.66
N LYS A 263 -3.52 5.00 -16.83
CA LYS A 263 -2.82 3.76 -17.16
C LYS A 263 -1.65 3.50 -16.22
N TRP A 264 -0.92 4.55 -15.82
CA TRP A 264 0.18 4.43 -14.88
C TRP A 264 -0.26 3.89 -13.52
N TYR A 265 -1.38 4.37 -12.96
CA TYR A 265 -1.90 3.82 -11.71
C TYR A 265 -2.31 2.36 -11.83
N GLU A 266 -2.97 1.98 -12.91
CA GLU A 266 -3.30 0.58 -13.18
C GLU A 266 -2.04 -0.31 -13.19
N ASP A 267 -1.01 0.10 -13.94
CA ASP A 267 0.24 -0.64 -14.05
C ASP A 267 1.05 -0.66 -12.76
N ALA A 268 1.06 0.45 -12.02
CA ALA A 268 1.75 0.55 -10.74
C ALA A 268 1.21 -0.47 -9.75
N PHE A 269 -0.12 -0.51 -9.57
CA PHE A 269 -0.74 -1.45 -8.64
C PHE A 269 -0.67 -2.91 -9.11
N ASN A 270 -0.66 -3.16 -10.43
CA ASN A 270 -0.40 -4.52 -10.96
C ASN A 270 1.04 -4.98 -10.65
N ASN A 271 2.03 -4.08 -10.76
CA ASN A 271 3.40 -4.38 -10.34
C ASN A 271 3.50 -4.61 -8.83
N ILE A 272 2.92 -3.74 -8.01
CA ILE A 272 2.95 -3.85 -6.54
C ILE A 272 2.36 -5.18 -6.05
N ARG A 273 1.27 -5.65 -6.66
CA ARG A 273 0.63 -6.93 -6.33
C ARG A 273 1.38 -8.15 -6.87
N SER A 274 2.31 -7.97 -7.80
CA SER A 274 3.04 -9.08 -8.40
C SER A 274 4.08 -9.68 -7.46
N GLU A 275 4.48 -10.92 -7.74
CA GLU A 275 5.58 -11.61 -7.03
C GLU A 275 6.91 -10.85 -7.09
N LYS A 276 7.11 -9.98 -8.10
CA LYS A 276 8.31 -9.15 -8.22
C LYS A 276 8.50 -8.23 -7.01
N TYR A 277 7.41 -7.79 -6.40
CA TYR A 277 7.38 -6.80 -5.33
C TYR A 277 6.77 -7.36 -4.02
N ASN A 278 6.99 -8.65 -3.75
CA ASN A 278 6.37 -9.41 -2.65
C ASN A 278 6.72 -8.97 -1.21
N LEU A 279 7.61 -7.97 -1.02
CA LEU A 279 7.91 -7.37 0.31
C LEU A 279 7.15 -6.06 0.61
N ILE A 280 6.75 -5.26 -0.40
CA ILE A 280 5.81 -4.11 -0.32
C ILE A 280 4.40 -4.38 0.27
N ASN A 281 4.20 -4.33 1.58
CA ASN A 281 2.87 -4.55 2.19
C ASN A 281 2.10 -3.26 2.52
N THR A 282 2.69 -2.09 2.30
CA THR A 282 2.04 -0.79 2.46
C THR A 282 2.34 0.11 1.27
N VAL A 283 1.33 0.84 0.78
CA VAL A 283 1.48 1.83 -0.29
C VAL A 283 0.81 3.12 0.12
N VAL A 284 1.57 4.21 0.15
CA VAL A 284 1.12 5.53 0.60
C VAL A 284 1.18 6.50 -0.57
N CYS A 285 0.00 6.93 -1.04
CA CYS A 285 -0.11 7.94 -2.09
C CYS A 285 0.25 9.33 -1.57
N PHE A 286 1.04 10.08 -2.32
CA PHE A 286 1.28 11.50 -2.04
C PHE A 286 0.27 12.34 -2.81
N ASN A 287 -0.81 12.79 -2.15
CA ASN A 287 -1.91 13.52 -2.77
C ASN A 287 -1.82 15.02 -2.50
N GLU A 288 -1.02 15.74 -3.28
CA GLU A 288 -0.89 17.19 -3.17
C GLU A 288 -0.67 17.84 -4.54
N ASN A 289 -1.14 19.06 -4.74
CA ASN A 289 -0.75 19.87 -5.88
C ASN A 289 0.42 20.77 -5.48
N LYS A 290 1.64 20.38 -5.85
CA LYS A 290 2.88 20.98 -5.35
C LYS A 290 3.85 21.28 -6.51
N GLU A 291 4.98 20.59 -6.63
CA GLU A 291 5.92 20.76 -7.75
C GLU A 291 5.26 20.42 -9.08
N THR A 292 4.31 19.50 -9.05
CA THR A 292 3.28 19.28 -10.07
C THR A 292 2.01 18.74 -9.39
N ASP A 293 0.95 18.49 -10.16
CA ASP A 293 -0.31 17.99 -9.62
C ASP A 293 -0.25 16.47 -9.38
N TRP A 294 0.17 16.09 -8.17
CA TRP A 294 0.27 14.70 -7.73
C TRP A 294 -1.06 14.10 -7.30
N ARG A 295 -2.13 14.90 -7.21
CA ARG A 295 -3.40 14.43 -6.65
C ARG A 295 -3.98 13.26 -7.45
N ILE A 296 -4.66 12.34 -6.78
CA ILE A 296 -5.36 11.23 -7.43
C ILE A 296 -6.50 11.72 -8.32
N ASN A 297 -7.03 12.92 -8.03
CA ASN A 297 -8.08 13.59 -8.80
C ASN A 297 -7.56 14.77 -9.65
N SER A 298 -6.31 14.70 -10.11
CA SER A 298 -5.80 15.66 -11.12
C SER A 298 -6.57 15.59 -12.45
N SER A 299 -7.20 14.45 -12.73
CA SER A 299 -8.18 14.25 -13.80
C SER A 299 -9.20 13.19 -13.38
N GLU A 300 -10.36 13.16 -14.06
CA GLU A 300 -11.41 12.15 -13.82
C GLU A 300 -10.90 10.74 -14.14
N SER A 301 -10.15 10.56 -15.24
CA SER A 301 -9.57 9.27 -15.60
C SER A 301 -8.54 8.78 -14.59
N ALA A 302 -7.69 9.66 -14.06
CA ALA A 302 -6.73 9.30 -13.00
C ALA A 302 -7.45 8.85 -11.72
N LEU A 303 -8.53 9.55 -11.33
CA LEU A 303 -9.31 9.21 -10.15
C LEU A 303 -9.97 7.84 -10.27
N GLU A 304 -10.66 7.58 -11.38
CA GLU A 304 -11.35 6.32 -11.61
C GLU A 304 -10.37 5.14 -11.70
N ALA A 305 -9.22 5.33 -12.35
CA ALA A 305 -8.17 4.32 -12.39
C ALA A 305 -7.59 4.03 -11.01
N PHE A 306 -7.34 5.06 -10.19
CA PHE A 306 -6.84 4.89 -8.82
C PHE A 306 -7.86 4.15 -7.94
N LYS A 307 -9.13 4.58 -7.93
CA LYS A 307 -10.23 3.93 -7.21
C LYS A 307 -10.34 2.45 -7.57
N LYS A 308 -10.35 2.14 -8.87
CA LYS A 308 -10.39 0.76 -9.37
C LYS A 308 -9.18 -0.01 -8.85
N ALA A 309 -7.98 0.54 -9.03
CA ALA A 309 -6.74 -0.14 -8.70
C ALA A 309 -6.60 -0.49 -7.21
N ILE A 310 -7.02 0.37 -6.29
CA ILE A 310 -6.94 0.11 -4.85
C ILE A 310 -8.08 -0.78 -4.30
N ASN A 311 -9.16 -0.95 -5.05
CA ASN A 311 -10.29 -1.81 -4.65
C ASN A 311 -10.27 -3.19 -5.31
N LEU A 312 -9.32 -3.46 -6.22
CA LEU A 312 -9.08 -4.81 -6.76
C LEU A 312 -8.77 -5.80 -5.62
N GLY A 313 -9.48 -6.93 -5.60
CA GLY A 313 -9.26 -7.99 -4.60
C GLY A 313 -9.95 -7.78 -3.25
N LYS A 314 -10.71 -6.68 -3.05
CA LYS A 314 -11.77 -6.72 -2.03
C LYS A 314 -12.74 -7.80 -2.47
N SER A 315 -12.82 -8.91 -1.73
CA SER A 315 -14.01 -9.75 -1.77
C SER A 315 -15.19 -8.81 -1.53
N SER A 316 -16.06 -8.66 -2.52
CA SER A 316 -17.27 -7.88 -2.43
C SER A 316 -18.22 -8.56 -1.43
N ASN A 317 -17.94 -8.42 -0.15
CA ASN A 317 -18.91 -8.58 0.93
C ASN A 317 -19.66 -7.27 1.18
N VAL A 318 -19.66 -6.36 0.20
CA VAL A 318 -20.74 -5.40 0.10
C VAL A 318 -21.87 -6.18 -0.54
N GLU A 319 -22.79 -6.71 0.27
CA GLU A 319 -24.09 -7.04 -0.27
C GLU A 319 -24.59 -5.78 -1.00
N PRO A 320 -25.03 -5.88 -2.27
CA PRO A 320 -25.58 -4.73 -2.96
C PRO A 320 -26.64 -4.10 -2.06
N GLU A 321 -26.57 -2.77 -1.91
CA GLU A 321 -27.56 -1.99 -1.18
C GLU A 321 -28.95 -2.42 -1.64
N VAL A 322 -29.78 -2.92 -0.72
CA VAL A 322 -31.12 -3.39 -1.06
C VAL A 322 -31.98 -2.18 -1.42
N ARG A 323 -32.28 -2.01 -2.70
CA ARG A 323 -33.13 -0.94 -3.23
C ARG A 323 -34.53 -1.48 -3.43
N LEU A 324 -35.27 -1.66 -2.33
CA LEU A 324 -36.64 -2.23 -2.38
C LEU A 324 -37.50 -1.52 -3.46
N GLY A 325 -37.94 -2.28 -4.45
CA GLY A 325 -38.74 -1.82 -5.58
C GLY A 325 -38.01 -1.57 -6.90
N ASP A 326 -36.68 -1.48 -6.91
CA ASP A 326 -35.84 -1.41 -8.14
C ASP A 326 -35.46 -2.85 -8.53
N VAL A 327 -36.40 -3.59 -9.11
CA VAL A 327 -36.24 -5.04 -9.34
C VAL A 327 -35.47 -5.33 -10.64
N ASN A 328 -35.26 -4.33 -11.49
CA ASN A 328 -34.48 -4.44 -12.72
C ASN A 328 -33.05 -3.86 -12.61
N ASP A 329 -32.68 -3.30 -11.44
CA ASP A 329 -31.39 -2.67 -11.13
C ASP A 329 -31.03 -1.50 -12.05
N ASP A 330 -32.02 -0.79 -12.59
CA ASP A 330 -31.79 0.40 -13.43
C ASP A 330 -31.60 1.69 -12.62
N GLY A 331 -31.78 1.62 -11.30
CA GLY A 331 -31.60 2.73 -10.37
C GLY A 331 -32.84 3.60 -10.18
N SER A 332 -33.95 3.27 -10.83
CA SER A 332 -35.25 3.94 -10.70
C SER A 332 -36.30 2.99 -10.11
N LYS A 333 -37.45 3.52 -9.68
CA LYS A 333 -38.61 2.72 -9.27
C LYS A 333 -39.78 3.13 -10.12
N ASP A 334 -40.05 2.39 -11.18
CA ASP A 334 -41.03 2.79 -12.18
C ASP A 334 -41.83 1.63 -12.79
N ALA A 335 -42.59 1.93 -13.85
CA ALA A 335 -43.44 0.95 -14.50
C ALA A 335 -42.66 -0.26 -15.06
N MET A 336 -41.37 -0.12 -15.36
CA MET A 336 -40.51 -1.21 -15.83
C MET A 336 -40.25 -2.22 -14.71
N ASP A 337 -40.07 -1.78 -13.48
CA ASP A 337 -39.98 -2.64 -12.29
C ASP A 337 -41.27 -3.42 -12.06
N TYR A 338 -42.40 -2.73 -12.19
CA TYR A 338 -43.72 -3.37 -12.07
C TYR A 338 -43.90 -4.48 -13.11
N ILE A 339 -43.51 -4.23 -14.37
CA ILE A 339 -43.59 -5.22 -15.45
C ILE A 339 -42.63 -6.39 -15.21
N ALA A 340 -41.40 -6.10 -14.77
CA ALA A 340 -40.40 -7.12 -14.48
C ALA A 340 -40.85 -8.04 -13.33
N LEU A 341 -41.34 -7.47 -12.24
CA LEU A 341 -41.87 -8.22 -11.10
C LEU A 341 -43.11 -9.04 -11.50
N GLN A 342 -44.01 -8.46 -12.30
CA GLN A 342 -45.20 -9.17 -12.79
C GLN A 342 -44.83 -10.38 -13.65
N LYS A 343 -43.86 -10.24 -14.56
CA LYS A 343 -43.36 -11.36 -15.39
C LYS A 343 -42.74 -12.46 -14.54
N TYR A 344 -41.94 -12.11 -13.55
CA TYR A 344 -41.34 -13.06 -12.62
C TYR A 344 -42.39 -13.84 -11.81
N ILE A 345 -43.43 -13.17 -11.32
CA ILE A 345 -44.53 -13.83 -10.59
C ILE A 345 -45.31 -14.80 -11.49
N MET A 346 -45.48 -14.48 -12.77
CA MET A 346 -46.16 -15.35 -13.73
C MET A 346 -45.29 -16.52 -14.21
N ASP A 347 -43.99 -16.30 -14.32
CA ASP A 347 -42.99 -17.27 -14.75
C ASP A 347 -41.64 -16.95 -14.10
N SER A 348 -41.26 -17.76 -13.12
CA SER A 348 -40.04 -17.57 -12.31
C SER A 348 -38.74 -17.83 -13.06
N SER A 349 -38.80 -18.21 -14.35
CA SER A 349 -37.62 -18.27 -15.22
C SER A 349 -37.14 -16.89 -15.68
N ASN A 350 -37.96 -15.85 -15.55
CA ASN A 350 -37.56 -14.47 -15.81
C ASN A 350 -36.56 -13.99 -14.75
N THR A 351 -35.57 -13.19 -15.14
CA THR A 351 -34.54 -12.70 -14.20
C THR A 351 -34.91 -11.34 -13.63
N ILE A 352 -34.88 -11.22 -12.30
CA ILE A 352 -35.03 -9.96 -11.55
C ILE A 352 -34.04 -9.94 -10.39
N ASN A 353 -33.84 -8.78 -9.77
CA ASN A 353 -33.17 -8.69 -8.48
C ASN A 353 -34.13 -9.13 -7.36
N THR A 354 -33.97 -10.38 -6.91
CA THR A 354 -34.83 -10.98 -5.88
C THR A 354 -34.67 -10.34 -4.50
N LYS A 355 -33.54 -9.67 -4.22
CA LYS A 355 -33.33 -8.94 -2.96
C LYS A 355 -34.14 -7.64 -2.93
N ASN A 356 -34.34 -7.01 -4.08
CA ASN A 356 -35.14 -5.78 -4.21
C ASN A 356 -36.64 -6.08 -4.37
N ALA A 357 -37.02 -7.34 -4.59
CA ALA A 357 -38.36 -7.76 -4.96
C ALA A 357 -39.27 -8.19 -3.79
N ASP A 358 -38.72 -8.48 -2.60
CA ASP A 358 -39.49 -8.69 -1.36
C ASP A 358 -39.76 -7.33 -0.69
N ILE A 359 -40.69 -6.59 -1.26
CA ILE A 359 -40.94 -5.19 -0.93
C ILE A 359 -41.78 -5.11 0.36
N ASN A 360 -42.57 -6.13 0.65
CA ASN A 360 -43.41 -6.19 1.85
C ASN A 360 -42.72 -6.88 3.05
N GLY A 361 -41.56 -7.52 2.85
CA GLY A 361 -40.74 -8.12 3.89
C GLY A 361 -41.25 -9.46 4.43
N ASP A 362 -42.09 -10.18 3.67
CA ASP A 362 -42.69 -11.46 4.07
C ASP A 362 -41.83 -12.68 3.67
N ASN A 363 -40.65 -12.45 3.09
CA ASN A 363 -39.72 -13.44 2.54
C ASN A 363 -40.29 -14.24 1.36
N ARG A 364 -41.30 -13.72 0.66
CA ARG A 364 -41.92 -14.37 -0.51
C ARG A 364 -42.20 -13.35 -1.61
N ILE A 365 -41.49 -13.45 -2.73
CA ILE A 365 -41.77 -12.63 -3.92
C ILE A 365 -43.08 -13.11 -4.57
N ASN A 366 -44.17 -12.37 -4.36
CA ASN A 366 -45.50 -12.75 -4.81
C ASN A 366 -46.38 -11.53 -5.15
N THR A 367 -47.67 -11.76 -5.41
CA THR A 367 -48.62 -10.68 -5.74
C THR A 367 -48.75 -9.60 -4.67
N GLY A 368 -48.39 -9.91 -3.41
CA GLY A 368 -48.29 -8.96 -2.32
C GLY A 368 -47.25 -7.87 -2.59
N ASP A 369 -46.06 -8.22 -3.07
CA ASP A 369 -45.00 -7.26 -3.43
C ASP A 369 -45.39 -6.41 -4.62
N LEU A 370 -46.05 -7.02 -5.61
CA LEU A 370 -46.54 -6.30 -6.79
C LEU A 370 -47.57 -5.22 -6.41
N PHE A 371 -48.40 -5.48 -5.40
CA PHE A 371 -49.35 -4.48 -4.88
C PHE A 371 -48.64 -3.31 -4.19
N VAL A 372 -47.62 -3.59 -3.38
CA VAL A 372 -46.82 -2.55 -2.70
C VAL A 372 -46.03 -1.73 -3.73
N LEU A 373 -45.40 -2.37 -4.70
CA LEU A 373 -44.67 -1.69 -5.79
C LEU A 373 -45.58 -0.76 -6.57
N LYS A 374 -46.79 -1.20 -6.91
CA LYS A 374 -47.78 -0.37 -7.61
C LYS A 374 -48.11 0.90 -6.83
N LYS A 375 -48.24 0.80 -5.52
CA LYS A 375 -48.51 1.96 -4.66
C LYS A 375 -47.32 2.92 -4.65
N LEU A 376 -46.10 2.40 -4.54
CA LEU A 376 -44.87 3.20 -4.54
C LEU A 376 -44.62 3.96 -5.85
N ILE A 377 -45.08 3.44 -7.00
CA ILE A 377 -44.92 4.10 -8.30
C ILE A 377 -45.99 5.18 -8.55
N LEU A 378 -47.14 5.10 -7.86
CA LEU A 378 -48.30 5.97 -8.10
C LEU A 378 -48.42 7.14 -7.11
N GLU A 379 -47.62 7.15 -6.05
CA GLU A 379 -47.46 8.25 -5.08
C GLU A 379 -46.20 9.06 -5.41
#